data_AF-A0AAE1N4B7-F1
#
_entry.id   AF-A0AAE1N4B7-F1
#
_cell.length_a   1.000
_cell.length_b   1.000
_cell.length_c   1.000
_cell.angle_alpha   90.00
_cell.angle_beta   90.00
_cell.angle_gamma   90.00
#
_symmetry.space_group_name_H-M   'P 1'
#
loop_
_entity.id
_entity.type
_entity.pdbx_description
1 polymer ?
#
loop_
_entity_poly.entity_id
_entity_poly.type
_entity_poly.pdbx_seq_one_letter_code
_entity_poly.pdbx_strand_id
1 'polypeptide(L)'
;MRMSLMSKNKSRFINRASPIPNNADPLFPAWERCNMMVLSWLTRSLSPTIAQSVLWIDKACDVWSDLRDRFSQNDVFRLADLQEEI
;
A
#
# COMPACT_ATOMS: atom_id res chain seq x y z
N MET A 1 -0.93 -9.81 -3.97
CA MET A 1 -1.37 -8.41 -4.21
C MET A 1 -0.72 -7.75 -5.45
N ARG A 2 0.60 -7.82 -5.62
CA ARG A 2 1.35 -7.20 -6.74
C ARG A 2 0.78 -7.51 -8.15
N MET A 3 0.48 -8.79 -8.44
CA MET A 3 -0.08 -9.20 -9.75
C MET A 3 -1.44 -8.56 -10.05
N SER A 4 -2.33 -8.45 -9.04
CA SER A 4 -3.66 -7.84 -9.18
C SER A 4 -3.59 -6.33 -9.47
N LEU A 5 -2.61 -5.64 -8.88
CA LEU A 5 -2.40 -4.20 -9.13
C LEU A 5 -1.83 -3.96 -10.53
N MET A 6 -0.91 -4.82 -10.98
CA MET A 6 -0.30 -4.71 -12.31
C MET A 6 -1.31 -4.99 -13.42
N SER A 7 -2.13 -6.04 -13.30
CA SER A 7 -3.13 -6.38 -14.31
C SER A 7 -4.21 -5.30 -14.49
N LYS A 8 -4.39 -4.42 -13.50
CA LYS A 8 -5.37 -3.31 -13.52
C LYS A 8 -4.73 -1.93 -13.69
N ASN A 9 -3.44 -1.85 -14.02
CA ASN A 9 -2.69 -0.59 -14.16
C ASN A 9 -2.71 0.32 -12.91
N LYS A 10 -2.85 -0.27 -11.72
CA LYS A 10 -2.97 0.46 -10.44
C LYS A 10 -1.69 0.45 -9.60
N SER A 11 -0.61 -0.18 -10.07
CA SER A 11 0.69 -0.19 -9.38
C SER A 11 1.26 1.23 -9.15
N ARG A 12 0.88 2.20 -9.99
CA ARG A 12 1.31 3.59 -9.84
C ARG A 12 0.77 4.28 -8.58
N PHE A 13 -0.33 3.78 -8.02
CA PHE A 13 -0.95 4.31 -6.79
C PHE A 13 -0.23 3.86 -5.51
N ILE A 14 0.57 2.78 -5.56
CA ILE A 14 1.41 2.35 -4.43
C ILE A 14 2.84 2.89 -4.53
N ASN A 15 3.37 3.04 -5.75
CA ASN A 15 4.75 3.45 -6.00
C ASN A 15 4.96 4.97 -6.02
N ARG A 16 3.96 5.77 -5.63
CA ARG A 16 3.92 7.25 -5.78
C ARG A 16 4.18 7.75 -7.22
N ALA A 17 4.07 6.89 -8.23
CA ALA A 17 4.33 7.24 -9.62
C ALA A 17 3.18 8.01 -10.27
N SER A 18 1.98 7.98 -9.66
CA SER A 18 0.89 8.90 -10.00
C SER A 18 0.92 10.08 -9.04
N PRO A 19 1.23 11.32 -9.50
CA PRO A 19 1.11 12.49 -8.66
C PRO A 19 -0.35 12.64 -8.20
N ILE A 20 -0.53 13.22 -7.02
CA ILE A 20 -1.85 13.56 -6.51
C ILE A 20 -2.30 14.81 -7.28
N PRO A 21 -3.37 14.73 -8.08
CA PRO A 21 -3.88 15.88 -8.81
C PRO A 21 -4.40 16.94 -7.83
N ASN A 22 -4.42 18.20 -8.27
CA ASN A 22 -5.08 19.26 -7.51
C ASN A 22 -6.59 18.97 -7.41
N ASN A 23 -7.25 19.35 -6.33
CA ASN A 23 -8.70 19.19 -6.17
C ASN A 23 -9.51 19.89 -7.28
N ALA A 24 -8.95 20.93 -7.91
CA ALA A 24 -9.56 21.61 -9.06
C ALA A 24 -9.34 20.88 -10.41
N ASP A 25 -8.51 19.84 -10.44
CA ASP A 25 -8.24 19.06 -11.64
C ASP A 25 -9.44 18.17 -11.98
N PRO A 26 -9.94 18.18 -13.23
CA PRO A 26 -11.01 17.27 -13.68
C PRO A 26 -10.70 15.79 -13.46
N LEU A 27 -9.42 15.41 -13.36
CA LEU A 27 -8.98 14.03 -13.11
C LEU A 27 -9.02 13.64 -11.62
N PHE A 28 -9.20 14.59 -10.69
CA PHE A 28 -9.21 14.32 -9.25
C PHE A 28 -10.25 13.26 -8.84
N PRO A 29 -11.52 13.30 -9.29
CA PRO A 29 -12.50 12.27 -8.92
C PRO A 29 -12.12 10.87 -9.44
N ALA A 30 -11.48 10.78 -10.61
CA ALA A 30 -11.02 9.51 -11.17
C ALA A 30 -9.83 8.96 -10.37
N TRP A 31 -8.91 9.85 -9.98
CA TRP A 31 -7.79 9.51 -9.11
C TRP A 31 -8.26 9.03 -7.74
N GLU A 32 -9.19 9.76 -7.10
CA GLU A 32 -9.74 9.43 -5.79
C GLU A 32 -10.41 8.06 -5.78
N ARG A 33 -11.24 7.74 -6.78
CA ARG A 33 -11.84 6.40 -6.94
C ARG A 33 -10.77 5.31 -7.06
N CYS A 34 -9.70 5.58 -7.81
CA CYS A 34 -8.62 4.61 -7.94
C CYS A 34 -7.86 4.41 -6.63
N ASN A 35 -7.58 5.48 -5.90
CA ASN A 35 -6.96 5.45 -4.58
C ASN A 35 -7.82 4.65 -3.58
N MET A 36 -9.12 4.92 -3.50
CA MET A 36 -10.05 4.21 -2.62
C MET A 36 -10.17 2.72 -2.96
N MET A 37 -10.15 2.36 -4.24
CA MET A 37 -10.15 0.96 -4.66
C MET A 37 -8.88 0.22 -4.19
N VAL A 38 -7.72 0.86 -4.29
CA VAL A 38 -6.46 0.26 -3.83
C VAL A 38 -6.43 0.17 -2.31
N LEU A 39 -6.91 1.18 -1.58
CA LEU A 39 -7.09 1.13 -0.13
C LEU A 39 -7.97 -0.04 0.30
N SER A 40 -9.12 -0.24 -0.34
CA SER A 40 -10.02 -1.36 -0.06
C SER A 40 -9.34 -2.72 -0.29
N TRP A 41 -8.52 -2.85 -1.33
CA TRP A 41 -7.76 -4.08 -1.54
C TRP A 41 -6.66 -4.27 -0.51
N LEU A 42 -6.02 -3.19 -0.06
CA LEU A 42 -4.98 -3.23 0.96
C LEU A 42 -5.60 -3.68 2.28
N THR A 43 -6.60 -2.96 2.78
CA THR A 43 -7.25 -3.27 4.06
C THR A 43 -7.85 -4.67 4.09
N ARG A 44 -8.46 -5.13 2.99
CA ARG A 44 -9.01 -6.49 2.88
C ARG A 44 -7.93 -7.59 2.85
N SER A 45 -6.71 -7.26 2.44
CA SER A 45 -5.60 -8.22 2.39
C SER A 45 -4.80 -8.27 3.71
N LEU A 46 -5.08 -7.36 4.65
CA LEU A 46 -4.40 -7.27 5.94
C LEU A 46 -5.17 -8.05 7.02
N SER A 47 -4.46 -8.46 8.07
CA SER A 47 -5.14 -8.93 9.29
C SER A 47 -5.90 -7.77 9.94
N PRO A 48 -6.98 -8.03 10.69
CA PRO A 48 -7.80 -6.97 11.30
C PRO A 48 -6.99 -5.99 12.16
N THR A 49 -6.03 -6.49 12.93
CA THR A 49 -5.14 -5.67 13.77
C THR A 49 -4.29 -4.71 12.95
N ILE A 50 -3.71 -5.19 11.84
CA ILE A 50 -2.88 -4.35 10.97
C ILE A 50 -3.76 -3.36 10.20
N ALA A 51 -4.91 -3.80 9.69
CA ALA A 51 -5.87 -2.94 9.00
C ALA A 51 -6.34 -1.77 9.88
N GLN A 52 -6.62 -2.04 11.17
CA GLN A 52 -7.00 -0.99 12.13
C GLN A 52 -5.90 0.05 12.31
N SER A 53 -4.63 -0.36 12.28
CA SER A 53 -3.48 0.54 12.48
C SER A 53 -3.22 1.52 11.33
N VAL A 54 -3.81 1.27 10.15
CA VAL A 54 -3.64 2.08 8.93
C VAL A 54 -4.95 2.75 8.47
N LEU A 55 -6.05 2.59 9.22
CA LEU A 55 -7.39 3.04 8.83
C LEU A 55 -7.50 4.57 8.67
N TRP A 56 -6.64 5.33 9.35
CA TRP A 56 -6.59 6.79 9.34
C TRP A 56 -5.82 7.37 8.14
N ILE A 57 -5.24 6.53 7.28
CA ILE A 57 -4.42 6.95 6.15
C ILE A 57 -5.26 6.95 4.87
N ASP A 58 -5.53 8.14 4.34
CA ASP A 58 -6.40 8.32 3.17
C ASP A 58 -5.73 8.04 1.83
N LYS A 59 -4.43 7.74 1.81
CA LYS A 59 -3.62 7.56 0.59
C LYS A 59 -3.04 6.16 0.55
N ALA A 60 -3.35 5.43 -0.52
CA ALA A 60 -2.87 4.05 -0.70
C ALA A 60 -1.34 3.94 -0.73
N CYS A 61 -0.65 4.95 -1.27
CA CYS A 61 0.82 5.00 -1.28
C CYS A 61 1.42 5.16 0.12
N ASP A 62 0.76 5.91 0.99
CA ASP A 62 1.21 6.12 2.37
C ASP A 62 0.97 4.87 3.21
N VAL A 63 -0.19 4.21 3.06
CA VAL A 63 -0.44 2.88 3.66
C VAL A 63 0.63 1.88 3.22
N TRP A 64 0.91 1.82 1.92
CA TRP A 64 1.90 0.90 1.39
C TRP A 64 3.32 1.19 1.91
N SER A 65 3.70 2.47 2.02
CA SER A 65 4.99 2.88 2.59
C SER A 65 5.09 2.49 4.05
N ASP A 66 4.08 2.83 4.86
CA ASP A 66 4.05 2.53 6.30
C ASP A 66 4.14 1.02 6.56
N LEU A 67 3.38 0.20 5.82
CA LEU A 67 3.47 -1.26 5.91
C LEU A 67 4.87 -1.76 5.52
N ARG A 68 5.44 -1.25 4.43
CA ARG A 68 6.79 -1.63 4.01
C ARG A 68 7.79 -1.26 5.09
N ASP A 69 7.74 -0.06 5.63
CA ASP A 69 8.74 0.42 6.58
C ASP A 69 8.64 -0.34 7.91
N ARG A 70 7.42 -0.69 8.37
CA ARG A 70 7.18 -1.53 9.57
C ARG A 70 7.65 -2.97 9.42
N PHE A 71 7.40 -3.60 8.27
CA PHE A 71 7.61 -5.05 8.11
C PHE A 71 8.89 -5.41 7.34
N SER A 72 9.48 -4.50 6.56
CA SER A 72 10.71 -4.78 5.82
C SER A 72 11.92 -4.99 6.73
N GLN A 73 12.00 -4.30 7.87
CA GLN A 73 13.11 -4.50 8.83
C GLN A 73 12.95 -5.82 9.60
N ASN A 74 11.73 -6.16 9.99
CA ASN A 74 11.47 -7.39 10.74
C ASN A 74 11.74 -8.65 9.90
N ASP A 75 11.56 -8.58 8.57
CA ASP A 75 11.96 -9.64 7.66
C ASP A 75 13.48 -9.83 7.61
N VAL A 76 14.29 -8.77 7.74
CA VAL A 76 15.76 -8.87 7.76
C VAL A 76 16.25 -9.59 9.02
N PHE A 77 15.70 -9.27 10.19
CA PHE A 77 16.05 -9.95 11.45
C PHE A 77 15.63 -11.42 11.42
N ARG A 78 14.40 -11.71 10.96
CA ARG A 78 13.95 -13.10 10.81
C ARG A 78 14.77 -13.89 9.80
N LEU A 79 15.25 -13.26 8.72
CA LEU A 79 16.14 -13.89 7.76
C LEU A 79 17.51 -14.20 8.37
N ALA A 80 18.04 -13.32 9.22
CA ALA A 80 19.29 -13.55 9.92
C ALA A 80 19.17 -14.68 10.95
N ASP A 81 18.10 -14.68 11.75
CA ASP A 81 17.82 -15.76 12.72
C ASP A 81 17.71 -17.13 12.02
N LEU A 82 17.01 -17.18 10.89
CA LEU A 82 16.89 -18.41 10.07
C LEU A 82 18.22 -18.84 9.42
N GLN A 83 19.16 -17.92 9.21
CA GLN A 83 20.50 -18.26 8.70
C GLN A 83 21.43 -18.79 9.80
N GLU A 84 21.25 -18.40 11.06
CA GLU A 84 22.01 -18.94 12.19
C GLU A 84 21.49 -20.32 12.64
N GLU A 85 20.25 -20.69 12.33
CA GLU A 85 19.67 -22.02 12.60
C GLU A 85 20.11 -23.12 11.59
N ILE A 86 20.92 -22.78 10.58
CA ILE A 86 21.48 -23.70 9.56
C ILE A 86 22.94 -24.03 9.89
#